data_AF-A0A969KVU1-F1
#
_entry.id   AF-A0A969KVU1-F1
#
_cell.length_a   1.000
_cell.length_b   1.000
_cell.length_c   1.000
_cell.angle_alpha   90.00
_cell.angle_beta   90.00
_cell.angle_gamma   90.00
#
_symmetry.space_group_name_H-M   'P 1'
#
loop_
_entity.id
_entity.type
_entity.pdbx_description
1 polymer ?
#
loop_
_entity_poly.entity_id
_entity_poly.type
_entity_poly.pdbx_seq_one_letter_code
_entity_poly.pdbx_strand_id
1 'polypeptide(L)'
;MATIWVSQVYKWYLPTLGEILAVSESAQAAERSGFEAQRRVRAEREWCGAIAALNFLLQSRPVAASDGLPVAANAEGESPSQREVQGLVLSGPLPVLDQPDLVASFSTWTFTTESMGAFSLMPFQLLPAAGKVSLSCSTSSTLPLLPNDPLAAEQFCLVMASEFCLVMVLGEDVEAKPAFLFSFEPEVVWQAWRSLQSRLLLTNPQSFEHLNALVKQFSPRSPDYRLVMRFSQIMLANLQSR
;
A
#
# COMPACT_ATOMS: atom_id res chain seq x y z
N MET A 1 -25.35 -37.62 20.42
CA MET A 1 -24.21 -37.00 21.12
C MET A 1 -23.53 -36.06 20.12
N ALA A 2 -23.82 -34.77 20.20
CA ALA A 2 -23.28 -33.76 19.27
C ALA A 2 -21.89 -33.32 19.73
N THR A 3 -20.89 -33.55 18.88
CA THR A 3 -19.51 -33.12 19.10
C THR A 3 -19.42 -31.62 18.87
N ILE A 4 -19.23 -30.86 19.95
CA ILE A 4 -18.91 -29.44 19.90
C ILE A 4 -17.47 -29.32 19.39
N TRP A 5 -17.31 -28.83 18.16
CA TRP A 5 -16.01 -28.39 17.67
C TRP A 5 -15.65 -27.12 18.43
N VAL A 6 -14.69 -27.24 19.36
CA VAL A 6 -13.99 -26.07 19.88
C VAL A 6 -13.13 -25.55 18.73
N SER A 7 -13.58 -24.47 18.09
CA SER A 7 -12.76 -23.71 17.15
C SER A 7 -11.54 -23.21 17.92
N GLN A 8 -10.40 -23.87 17.78
CA GLN A 8 -9.15 -23.38 18.33
C GLN A 8 -8.82 -22.05 17.63
N VAL A 9 -8.96 -20.96 18.37
CA VAL A 9 -8.52 -19.64 17.94
C VAL A 9 -6.99 -19.67 17.91
N TYR A 10 -6.42 -19.86 16.72
CA TYR A 10 -4.99 -19.68 16.51
C TYR A 10 -4.66 -18.22 16.84
N LYS A 11 -3.96 -18.02 17.97
CA LYS A 11 -3.48 -16.70 18.37
C LYS A 11 -2.28 -16.35 17.48
N TRP A 12 -2.52 -15.52 16.47
CA TRP A 12 -1.46 -14.96 15.66
C TRP A 12 -0.59 -14.03 16.51
N TYR A 13 0.73 -14.15 16.39
CA TYR A 13 1.69 -13.34 17.17
C TYR A 13 2.16 -12.09 16.41
N LEU A 14 1.87 -12.01 15.11
CA LEU A 14 2.22 -10.86 14.28
C LEU A 14 1.02 -9.91 14.21
N PRO A 15 1.14 -8.67 14.73
CA PRO A 15 0.01 -7.76 14.75
C PRO A 15 -0.45 -7.41 13.33
N THR A 16 -1.72 -7.12 13.15
CA THR A 16 -2.21 -6.57 11.88
C THR A 16 -1.89 -5.07 11.77
N LEU A 17 -2.12 -4.49 10.60
CA LEU A 17 -1.93 -3.04 10.45
C LEU A 17 -3.05 -2.26 11.13
N GLY A 18 -4.28 -2.81 11.15
CA GLY A 18 -5.39 -2.29 11.93
C GLY A 18 -5.05 -2.22 13.42
N GLU A 19 -4.52 -3.30 14.01
CA GLU A 19 -4.11 -3.34 15.42
C GLU A 19 -3.03 -2.30 15.75
N ILE A 20 -2.03 -2.13 14.89
CA ILE A 20 -0.96 -1.13 15.06
C ILE A 20 -1.56 0.28 15.07
N LEU A 21 -2.46 0.58 14.13
CA LEU A 21 -3.10 1.89 14.02
C LEU A 21 -4.08 2.18 15.15
N ALA A 22 -4.90 1.19 15.54
CA ALA A 22 -5.89 1.33 16.59
C ALA A 22 -5.24 1.69 17.94
N VAL A 23 -4.06 1.11 18.25
CA VAL A 23 -3.28 1.48 19.44
C VAL A 23 -2.82 2.93 19.38
N SER A 24 -2.40 3.42 18.21
CA SER A 24 -1.96 4.82 18.03
C SER A 24 -3.11 5.83 18.11
N GLU A 25 -4.30 5.49 17.62
CA GLU A 25 -5.48 6.38 17.65
C GLU A 25 -6.23 6.40 18.99
N SER A 26 -5.95 5.44 19.89
CA SER A 26 -6.65 5.30 21.18
C SER A 26 -6.62 6.55 22.09
N ALA A 27 -5.73 7.51 21.80
CA ALA A 27 -5.68 8.80 22.48
C ALA A 27 -6.70 9.84 21.98
N GLN A 28 -7.39 9.62 20.84
CA GLN A 28 -8.21 10.63 20.15
C GLN A 28 -9.64 10.17 19.76
N ALA A 29 -10.06 8.98 20.16
CA ALA A 29 -11.38 8.45 19.76
C ALA A 29 -12.53 9.11 20.53
N ALA A 30 -13.21 10.07 19.88
CA ALA A 30 -14.54 10.52 20.27
C ALA A 30 -15.58 9.41 20.01
N GLU A 31 -16.56 9.26 20.90
CA GLU A 31 -17.64 8.26 20.81
C GLU A 31 -18.41 8.38 19.48
N ARG A 32 -18.13 7.47 18.54
CA ARG A 32 -18.83 7.39 17.25
C ARG A 32 -19.98 6.39 17.37
N SER A 33 -21.14 6.87 17.82
CA SER A 33 -22.37 6.07 17.93
C SER A 33 -23.00 5.80 16.55
N GLY A 34 -23.27 4.54 16.22
CA GLY A 34 -24.00 4.13 15.02
C GLY A 34 -24.10 2.61 14.92
N PHE A 35 -25.07 2.12 14.14
CA PHE A 35 -25.17 0.69 13.82
C PHE A 35 -23.92 0.21 13.05
N GLU A 36 -23.45 -1.01 13.29
CA GLU A 36 -22.24 -1.57 12.66
C GLU A 36 -22.27 -1.47 11.13
N ALA A 37 -23.43 -1.76 10.51
CA ALA A 37 -23.60 -1.65 9.06
C ALA A 37 -23.36 -0.21 8.56
N GLN A 38 -23.84 0.79 9.30
CA GLN A 38 -23.64 2.19 8.95
C GLN A 38 -22.18 2.63 9.15
N ARG A 39 -21.53 2.11 10.19
CA ARG A 39 -20.08 2.32 10.41
C ARG A 39 -19.25 1.72 9.30
N ARG A 40 -19.59 0.52 8.84
CA ARG A 40 -18.91 -0.16 7.73
C ARG A 40 -19.03 0.63 6.43
N VAL A 41 -20.25 1.03 6.05
CA VAL A 41 -20.47 1.85 4.84
C VAL A 41 -19.68 3.16 4.91
N ARG A 42 -19.62 3.78 6.09
CA ARG A 42 -18.82 4.99 6.29
C ARG A 42 -17.32 4.71 6.13
N ALA A 43 -16.80 3.68 6.78
CA ALA A 43 -15.38 3.32 6.71
C ALA A 43 -14.96 2.96 5.27
N GLU A 44 -15.81 2.26 4.52
CA GLU A 44 -15.59 1.96 3.10
C GLU A 44 -15.54 3.24 2.24
N ARG A 45 -16.40 4.22 2.52
CA ARG A 45 -16.34 5.54 1.85
C ARG A 45 -15.06 6.30 2.19
N GLU A 46 -14.69 6.32 3.46
CA GLU A 46 -13.43 6.93 3.95
C GLU A 46 -12.21 6.28 3.29
N TRP A 47 -12.19 4.96 3.17
CA TRP A 47 -11.19 4.21 2.42
C TRP A 47 -11.12 4.62 0.94
N CYS A 48 -12.25 4.64 0.22
CA CYS A 48 -12.26 5.08 -1.18
C CYS A 48 -11.79 6.54 -1.33
N GLY A 49 -12.21 7.43 -0.44
CA GLY A 49 -11.78 8.84 -0.44
C GLY A 49 -10.29 8.98 -0.17
N ALA A 50 -9.73 8.15 0.72
CA ALA A 50 -8.31 8.10 1.04
C ALA A 50 -7.48 7.59 -0.13
N ILE A 51 -7.94 6.56 -0.85
CA ILE A 51 -7.31 6.09 -2.09
C ILE A 51 -7.25 7.22 -3.13
N ALA A 52 -8.35 7.97 -3.31
CA ALA A 52 -8.37 9.11 -4.23
C ALA A 52 -7.38 10.21 -3.80
N ALA A 53 -7.34 10.53 -2.51
CA ALA A 53 -6.41 11.50 -1.94
C ALA A 53 -4.94 11.07 -2.10
N LEU A 54 -4.64 9.80 -1.83
CA LEU A 54 -3.30 9.23 -2.01
C LEU A 54 -2.86 9.32 -3.48
N ASN A 55 -3.69 8.84 -4.41
CA ASN A 55 -3.37 8.89 -5.84
C ASN A 55 -3.07 10.34 -6.29
N PHE A 56 -3.88 11.30 -5.84
CA PHE A 56 -3.65 12.72 -6.13
C PHE A 56 -2.31 13.23 -5.56
N LEU A 57 -1.96 12.86 -4.32
CA LEU A 57 -0.68 13.26 -3.72
C LEU A 57 0.52 12.66 -4.46
N LEU A 58 0.42 11.40 -4.89
CA LEU A 58 1.49 10.75 -5.65
C LEU A 58 1.67 11.38 -7.05
N GLN A 59 0.58 11.79 -7.72
CA GLN A 59 0.62 12.47 -9.01
C GLN A 59 1.11 13.92 -8.93
N SER A 60 0.72 14.64 -7.88
CA SER A 60 1.01 16.07 -7.72
C SER A 60 2.48 16.35 -7.36
N ARG A 61 3.33 15.35 -7.44
CA ARG A 61 4.75 15.47 -7.12
C ARG A 61 5.50 16.15 -8.24
N PRO A 62 6.40 17.09 -7.91
CA PRO A 62 7.39 17.49 -8.88
C PRO A 62 8.25 16.26 -9.17
N VAL A 63 8.22 15.79 -10.42
CA VAL A 63 9.25 14.86 -10.93
C VAL A 63 10.56 15.51 -10.54
N ALA A 64 11.36 14.85 -9.69
CA ALA A 64 12.68 15.33 -9.37
C ALA A 64 13.39 15.55 -10.72
N ALA A 65 13.54 16.81 -11.09
CA ALA A 65 14.32 17.18 -12.25
C ALA A 65 15.69 16.60 -11.94
N SER A 66 16.10 15.61 -12.73
CA SER A 66 17.49 15.25 -12.83
C SER A 66 18.22 16.57 -13.08
N ASP A 67 18.96 17.05 -12.07
CA ASP A 67 19.94 18.13 -12.23
C ASP A 67 21.05 17.61 -13.15
N GLY A 68 20.72 17.54 -14.42
CA GLY A 68 21.62 17.31 -15.53
C GLY A 68 21.79 18.64 -16.23
N LEU A 69 22.95 19.26 -16.02
CA LEU A 69 23.45 20.30 -16.91
C LEU A 69 23.20 19.91 -18.39
N PRO A 70 22.92 20.88 -19.28
CA PRO A 70 22.91 20.61 -20.71
C PRO A 70 24.35 20.35 -21.15
N VAL A 71 24.81 19.11 -21.02
CA VAL A 71 26.04 18.66 -21.68
C VAL A 71 25.68 18.42 -23.14
N ALA A 72 26.38 19.15 -24.00
CA ALA A 72 26.21 19.20 -25.43
C ALA A 72 26.04 17.81 -26.06
N ALA A 73 25.15 17.76 -27.04
CA ALA A 73 25.01 16.70 -28.02
C ALA A 73 26.38 16.15 -28.43
N ASN A 74 26.60 14.84 -28.24
CA ASN A 74 27.33 13.94 -29.14
C ASN A 74 27.40 12.52 -28.53
N ALA A 75 27.38 11.54 -29.44
CA ALA A 75 27.69 10.11 -29.28
C ALA A 75 26.51 9.14 -29.04
N GLU A 76 26.19 8.47 -30.15
CA GLU A 76 25.37 7.27 -30.32
C GLU A 76 25.72 6.17 -29.31
N GLY A 77 24.71 5.69 -28.56
CA GLY A 77 24.85 4.60 -27.60
C GLY A 77 23.88 4.68 -26.43
N GLU A 78 22.61 4.99 -26.67
CA GLU A 78 21.62 5.14 -25.59
C GLU A 78 21.14 3.76 -25.10
N SER A 79 21.75 3.28 -24.02
CA SER A 79 21.10 2.31 -23.12
C SER A 79 19.74 2.89 -22.67
N PRO A 80 18.67 2.08 -22.57
CA PRO A 80 17.37 2.58 -22.16
C PRO A 80 17.49 3.19 -20.76
N SER A 81 17.24 4.49 -20.67
CA SER A 81 17.21 5.28 -19.43
C SER A 81 16.36 4.56 -18.39
N GLN A 82 17.01 3.96 -17.39
CA GLN A 82 16.35 3.31 -16.26
C GLN A 82 15.57 4.38 -15.50
N ARG A 83 14.24 4.38 -15.65
CA ARG A 83 13.37 5.32 -14.96
C ARG A 83 13.48 5.05 -13.46
N GLU A 84 14.02 5.99 -12.71
CA GLU A 84 14.18 5.83 -11.26
C GLU A 84 12.81 5.71 -10.61
N VAL A 85 12.68 4.70 -9.74
CA VAL A 85 11.48 4.49 -8.93
C VAL A 85 11.36 5.64 -7.94
N GLN A 86 10.15 6.18 -7.78
CA GLN A 86 9.84 7.34 -6.92
C GLN A 86 9.38 6.96 -5.52
N GLY A 87 9.12 5.68 -5.28
CA GLY A 87 8.73 5.15 -3.99
C GLY A 87 8.30 3.68 -4.04
N LEU A 88 7.91 3.18 -2.88
CA LEU A 88 7.40 1.84 -2.64
C LEU A 88 5.94 1.93 -2.18
N VAL A 89 5.08 1.10 -2.77
CA VAL A 89 3.70 0.89 -2.33
C VAL A 89 3.48 -0.59 -2.05
N LEU A 90 3.11 -0.90 -0.82
CA LEU A 90 2.70 -2.23 -0.38
C LEU A 90 1.20 -2.18 -0.08
N SER A 91 0.42 -3.09 -0.62
CA SER A 91 -1.04 -3.11 -0.41
C SER A 91 -1.55 -4.54 -0.27
N GLY A 92 -2.79 -4.71 0.18
CA GLY A 92 -3.44 -6.01 0.24
C GLY A 92 -4.89 -5.88 0.68
N PRO A 93 -5.76 -6.86 0.35
CA PRO A 93 -5.52 -7.93 -0.63
C PRO A 93 -5.54 -7.43 -2.09
N LEU A 94 -5.94 -6.19 -2.33
CA LEU A 94 -6.07 -5.58 -3.66
C LEU A 94 -5.03 -4.47 -3.86
N PRO A 95 -4.54 -4.26 -5.10
CA PRO A 95 -3.73 -3.09 -5.43
C PRO A 95 -4.52 -1.80 -5.22
N VAL A 96 -3.83 -0.74 -4.80
CA VAL A 96 -4.42 0.59 -4.54
C VAL A 96 -4.12 1.59 -5.67
N LEU A 97 -3.10 1.30 -6.49
CA LEU A 97 -2.71 2.12 -7.63
C LEU A 97 -3.18 1.46 -8.93
N ASP A 98 -4.04 2.17 -9.68
CA ASP A 98 -4.55 1.70 -10.97
C ASP A 98 -4.09 2.57 -12.15
N GLN A 99 -3.48 3.73 -11.86
CA GLN A 99 -3.03 4.63 -12.91
C GLN A 99 -1.70 4.19 -13.52
N PRO A 100 -1.60 4.08 -14.86
CA PRO A 100 -0.41 3.53 -15.51
C PRO A 100 0.85 4.35 -15.22
N ASP A 101 0.73 5.67 -15.11
CA ASP A 101 1.87 6.56 -14.81
C ASP A 101 2.41 6.35 -13.39
N LEU A 102 1.52 6.13 -12.42
CA LEU A 102 1.90 5.83 -11.04
C LEU A 102 2.49 4.42 -10.94
N VAL A 103 1.86 3.43 -11.57
CA VAL A 103 2.39 2.07 -11.59
C VAL A 103 3.78 2.04 -12.20
N ALA A 104 4.01 2.75 -13.32
CA ALA A 104 5.33 2.81 -13.95
C ALA A 104 6.40 3.57 -13.13
N SER A 105 6.01 4.41 -12.18
CA SER A 105 6.93 5.22 -11.37
C SER A 105 7.13 4.71 -9.95
N PHE A 106 6.29 3.77 -9.46
CA PHE A 106 6.38 3.20 -8.12
C PHE A 106 6.60 1.69 -8.16
N SER A 107 7.46 1.19 -7.26
CA SER A 107 7.53 -0.25 -7.01
C SER A 107 6.29 -0.65 -6.22
N THR A 108 5.43 -1.47 -6.81
CA THR A 108 4.12 -1.82 -6.24
C THR A 108 4.08 -3.31 -5.90
N TRP A 109 3.72 -3.64 -4.67
CA TRP A 109 3.60 -5.03 -4.23
C TRP A 109 2.28 -5.27 -3.53
N THR A 110 1.63 -6.38 -3.87
CA THR A 110 0.32 -6.74 -3.32
C THR A 110 0.40 -8.04 -2.53
N PHE A 111 0.15 -7.98 -1.22
CA PHE A 111 -0.01 -9.13 -0.34
C PHE A 111 -1.37 -9.79 -0.58
N THR A 112 -1.40 -11.10 -0.79
CA THR A 112 -2.64 -11.86 -0.97
C THR A 112 -2.50 -13.31 -0.47
N THR A 113 -3.58 -13.88 0.04
CA THR A 113 -3.66 -15.30 0.44
C THR A 113 -3.89 -16.23 -0.73
N GLU A 114 -4.45 -15.71 -1.82
CA GLU A 114 -4.62 -16.50 -3.02
C GLU A 114 -3.30 -16.51 -3.77
N SER A 115 -2.76 -17.70 -4.03
CA SER A 115 -1.87 -17.84 -5.15
C SER A 115 -2.67 -17.40 -6.38
N MET A 116 -2.47 -16.15 -6.82
CA MET A 116 -2.81 -15.72 -8.17
C MET A 116 -2.02 -16.53 -9.23
N GLY A 117 -1.56 -17.75 -8.93
CA GLY A 117 -1.17 -18.76 -9.91
C GLY A 117 -2.31 -19.11 -10.86
N ALA A 118 -3.58 -18.83 -10.54
CA ALA A 118 -4.69 -18.96 -11.49
C ALA A 118 -4.75 -17.83 -12.53
N PHE A 119 -4.28 -16.62 -12.20
CA PHE A 119 -4.21 -15.49 -13.16
C PHE A 119 -2.79 -15.28 -13.74
N SER A 120 -1.75 -15.78 -13.08
CA SER A 120 -0.38 -15.82 -13.62
C SER A 120 -0.23 -16.81 -14.78
N LEU A 121 -1.24 -17.66 -15.03
CA LEU A 121 -1.32 -18.57 -16.18
C LEU A 121 -2.27 -18.08 -17.29
N MET A 122 -2.83 -16.87 -17.19
CA MET A 122 -3.55 -16.26 -18.31
C MET A 122 -2.63 -15.25 -19.01
N PRO A 123 -1.99 -15.62 -20.13
CA PRO A 123 -1.36 -14.66 -21.02
C PRO A 123 -2.46 -13.98 -21.82
N PHE A 124 -3.23 -13.08 -21.21
CA PHE A 124 -3.84 -11.99 -21.99
C PHE A 124 -2.80 -10.87 -22.19
N GLN A 125 -1.56 -11.27 -22.50
CA GLN A 125 -0.70 -10.45 -23.34
C GLN A 125 -1.36 -10.47 -24.70
N LEU A 126 -2.03 -9.37 -25.06
CA LEU A 126 -2.39 -9.10 -26.44
C LEU A 126 -1.10 -9.29 -27.26
N LEU A 127 -1.12 -10.23 -28.21
CA LEU A 127 -0.02 -10.46 -29.12
C LEU A 127 0.41 -9.10 -29.68
N PRO A 128 1.67 -8.69 -29.50
CA PRO A 128 2.10 -7.43 -30.05
C PRO A 128 2.00 -7.51 -31.56
N ALA A 129 1.20 -6.61 -32.14
CA ALA A 129 1.23 -6.37 -33.57
C ALA A 129 2.69 -6.04 -33.94
N ALA A 130 3.24 -6.76 -34.92
CA ALA A 130 4.63 -6.72 -35.33
C ALA A 130 5.22 -5.30 -35.33
N GLY A 131 5.88 -4.96 -34.23
CA GLY A 131 6.50 -3.68 -33.95
C GLY A 131 7.26 -3.88 -32.65
N LYS A 132 8.57 -3.61 -32.67
CA LYS A 132 9.51 -3.85 -31.56
C LYS A 132 8.88 -3.55 -30.19
N VAL A 133 8.56 -4.60 -29.44
CA VAL A 133 8.09 -4.47 -28.06
C VAL A 133 9.30 -4.37 -27.16
N SER A 134 9.51 -3.18 -26.61
CA SER A 134 10.29 -3.05 -25.38
C SER A 134 9.54 -3.82 -24.28
N LEU A 135 10.20 -4.80 -23.67
CA LEU A 135 9.72 -5.46 -22.45
C LEU A 135 9.63 -4.38 -21.36
N SER A 136 8.47 -3.74 -21.20
CA SER A 136 8.23 -2.86 -20.07
C SER A 136 8.25 -3.73 -18.81
N CYS A 137 9.31 -3.61 -18.02
CA CYS A 137 9.49 -4.24 -16.72
C CYS A 137 8.23 -3.95 -15.87
N SER A 138 7.45 -4.99 -15.57
CA SER A 138 6.27 -4.86 -14.71
C SER A 138 6.73 -4.52 -13.30
N THR A 139 6.45 -3.29 -12.86
CA THR A 139 6.77 -2.77 -11.51
C THR A 139 5.81 -3.27 -10.42
N SER A 140 4.78 -4.02 -10.81
CA SER A 140 3.79 -4.65 -9.93
C SER A 140 4.13 -6.13 -9.67
N SER A 141 4.27 -6.52 -8.41
CA SER A 141 4.52 -7.91 -7.99
C SER A 141 3.55 -8.36 -6.89
N THR A 142 3.33 -9.67 -6.75
CA THR A 142 2.48 -10.23 -5.69
C THR A 142 3.31 -10.91 -4.60
N LEU A 143 2.86 -10.80 -3.36
CA LEU A 143 3.48 -11.40 -2.18
C LEU A 143 2.49 -12.36 -1.51
N PRO A 144 2.86 -13.62 -1.28
CA PRO A 144 1.98 -14.56 -0.62
C PRO A 144 1.85 -14.21 0.88
N LEU A 145 0.63 -14.31 1.40
CA LEU A 145 0.34 -14.37 2.83
C LEU A 145 0.24 -15.83 3.28
N LEU A 146 0.45 -16.06 4.58
CA LEU A 146 0.22 -17.37 5.17
C LEU A 146 -1.28 -17.72 5.14
N PRO A 147 -1.65 -19.00 5.05
CA PRO A 147 -3.04 -19.41 5.21
C PRO A 147 -3.60 -18.93 6.55
N ASN A 148 -4.81 -18.37 6.54
CA ASN A 148 -5.50 -17.80 7.70
C ASN A 148 -4.79 -16.60 8.37
N ASP A 149 -3.85 -15.95 7.69
CA ASP A 149 -3.24 -14.71 8.21
C ASP A 149 -4.31 -13.63 8.39
N PRO A 150 -4.45 -13.00 9.57
CA PRO A 150 -5.48 -12.00 9.83
C PRO A 150 -5.34 -10.77 8.92
N LEU A 151 -4.14 -10.50 8.41
CA LEU A 151 -3.91 -9.41 7.46
C LEU A 151 -4.70 -9.59 6.15
N ALA A 152 -5.13 -10.82 5.83
CA ALA A 152 -5.97 -11.11 4.67
C ALA A 152 -7.40 -10.59 4.80
N ALA A 153 -7.87 -10.35 6.03
CA ALA A 153 -9.21 -9.84 6.31
C ALA A 153 -9.29 -8.31 6.27
N GLU A 154 -8.16 -7.62 6.21
CA GLU A 154 -8.05 -6.16 6.21
C GLU A 154 -7.67 -5.64 4.81
N GLN A 155 -8.23 -4.51 4.40
CA GLN A 155 -7.68 -3.78 3.25
C GLN A 155 -6.67 -2.77 3.76
N PHE A 156 -5.45 -2.77 3.22
CA PHE A 156 -4.41 -1.89 3.69
C PHE A 156 -3.53 -1.35 2.56
N CYS A 157 -2.87 -0.24 2.86
CA CYS A 157 -1.85 0.36 2.02
C CYS A 157 -0.76 0.97 2.88
N LEU A 158 0.49 0.67 2.56
CA LEU A 158 1.69 1.26 3.13
C LEU A 158 2.48 1.89 1.97
N VAL A 159 2.68 3.19 2.06
CA VAL A 159 3.39 4.00 1.08
C VAL A 159 4.64 4.55 1.72
N MET A 160 5.76 4.37 1.04
CA MET A 160 7.03 4.96 1.41
C MET A 160 7.61 5.69 0.21
N ALA A 161 7.80 6.99 0.34
CA ALA A 161 8.41 7.77 -0.71
C ALA A 161 9.21 8.95 -0.15
N SER A 162 9.91 9.65 -1.03
CA SER A 162 10.89 10.68 -0.65
C SER A 162 10.34 11.79 0.25
N GLU A 163 9.09 12.21 0.03
CA GLU A 163 8.47 13.34 0.75
C GLU A 163 7.57 12.92 1.92
N PHE A 164 7.04 11.70 1.91
CA PHE A 164 6.12 11.24 2.94
C PHE A 164 6.06 9.72 3.01
N CYS A 165 5.57 9.26 4.15
CA CYS A 165 5.14 7.90 4.35
C CYS A 165 3.73 7.89 4.91
N LEU A 166 2.96 6.87 4.55
CA LEU A 166 1.55 6.74 4.95
C LEU A 166 1.25 5.26 5.14
N VAL A 167 0.58 4.93 6.23
CA VAL A 167 -0.14 3.67 6.36
C VAL A 167 -1.63 3.98 6.49
N MET A 168 -2.47 3.25 5.77
CA MET A 168 -3.92 3.35 5.87
C MET A 168 -4.56 1.98 5.81
N VAL A 169 -5.61 1.77 6.58
CA VAL A 169 -6.27 0.47 6.77
C VAL A 169 -7.78 0.67 6.85
N LEU A 170 -8.52 -0.16 6.13
CA LEU A 170 -9.92 -0.44 6.37
C LEU A 170 -10.00 -1.76 7.14
N GLY A 171 -10.33 -1.65 8.43
CA GLY A 171 -10.34 -2.76 9.37
C GLY A 171 -11.24 -2.43 10.55
N GLU A 172 -10.73 -2.68 11.76
CA GLU A 172 -11.47 -2.48 13.01
C GLU A 172 -10.71 -1.52 13.96
N ASP A 173 -11.46 -0.82 14.81
CA ASP A 173 -10.89 -0.01 15.90
C ASP A 173 -10.62 -0.84 17.17
N VAL A 174 -10.17 -0.17 18.24
CA VAL A 174 -9.89 -0.81 19.54
C VAL A 174 -11.12 -1.50 20.17
N GLU A 175 -12.33 -1.17 19.72
CA GLU A 175 -13.58 -1.77 20.17
C GLU A 175 -14.10 -2.85 19.20
N ALA A 176 -13.26 -3.33 18.28
CA ALA A 176 -13.59 -4.30 17.24
C ALA A 176 -14.74 -3.83 16.32
N LYS A 177 -14.90 -2.51 16.14
CA LYS A 177 -15.91 -1.96 15.24
C LYS A 177 -15.28 -1.51 13.92
N PRO A 178 -15.99 -1.68 12.79
CA PRO A 178 -15.49 -1.24 11.48
C PRO A 178 -15.06 0.23 11.49
N ALA A 179 -13.86 0.48 11.01
CA ALA A 179 -13.24 1.80 10.97
C ALA A 179 -12.22 1.91 9.82
N PHE A 180 -12.08 3.12 9.30
CA PHE A 180 -10.95 3.50 8.48
C PHE A 180 -9.94 4.25 9.36
N LEU A 181 -8.69 3.80 9.34
CA LEU A 181 -7.58 4.30 10.15
C LEU A 181 -6.43 4.68 9.23
N PHE A 182 -5.69 5.73 9.56
CA PHE A 182 -4.47 6.09 8.82
C PHE A 182 -3.47 6.86 9.68
N SER A 183 -2.19 6.77 9.34
CA SER A 183 -1.13 7.54 10.00
C SER A 183 -0.01 7.89 9.04
N PHE A 184 0.52 9.10 9.19
CA PHE A 184 1.74 9.58 8.54
C PHE A 184 2.94 9.56 9.51
N GLU A 185 2.76 9.11 10.76
CA GLU A 185 3.83 9.09 11.75
C GLU A 185 4.89 8.04 11.40
N PRO A 186 6.17 8.41 11.26
CA PRO A 186 7.24 7.49 10.87
C PRO A 186 7.33 6.25 11.76
N GLU A 187 7.09 6.41 13.05
CA GLU A 187 7.12 5.35 14.06
C GLU A 187 6.05 4.29 13.77
N VAL A 188 4.83 4.73 13.45
CA VAL A 188 3.70 3.86 13.12
C VAL A 188 3.94 3.16 11.78
N VAL A 189 4.44 3.90 10.79
CA VAL A 189 4.84 3.36 9.47
C VAL A 189 5.95 2.31 9.61
N TRP A 190 6.93 2.53 10.49
CA TRP A 190 7.97 1.54 10.77
C TRP A 190 7.42 0.28 11.45
N GLN A 191 6.49 0.43 12.39
CA GLN A 191 5.82 -0.73 13.01
C GLN A 191 5.03 -1.53 11.98
N ALA A 192 4.29 -0.84 11.10
CA ALA A 192 3.57 -1.44 10.00
C ALA A 192 4.52 -2.22 9.06
N TRP A 193 5.63 -1.61 8.67
CA TRP A 193 6.65 -2.29 7.87
C TRP A 193 7.23 -3.50 8.58
N ARG A 194 7.60 -3.42 9.86
CA ARG A 194 8.12 -4.59 10.61
C ARG A 194 7.13 -5.75 10.62
N SER A 195 5.84 -5.45 10.77
CA SER A 195 4.78 -6.46 10.73
C SER A 195 4.70 -7.15 9.35
N LEU A 196 4.75 -6.38 8.25
CA LEU A 196 4.79 -6.93 6.90
C LEU A 196 6.10 -7.67 6.61
N GLN A 197 7.22 -7.16 7.10
CA GLN A 197 8.54 -7.73 6.95
C GLN A 197 8.62 -9.11 7.60
N SER A 198 8.06 -9.30 8.80
CA SER A 198 8.02 -10.61 9.45
C SER A 198 7.24 -11.62 8.61
N ARG A 199 6.13 -11.21 7.97
CA ARG A 199 5.36 -12.08 7.07
C ARG A 199 6.16 -12.41 5.80
N LEU A 200 6.79 -11.41 5.20
CA LEU A 200 7.63 -11.56 4.01
C LEU A 200 8.79 -12.54 4.23
N LEU A 201 9.47 -12.47 5.38
CA LEU A 201 10.54 -13.40 5.72
C LEU A 201 10.06 -14.85 5.87
N LEU A 202 8.79 -15.06 6.20
CA LEU A 202 8.20 -16.39 6.32
C LEU A 202 7.69 -16.92 4.97
N THR A 203 7.20 -16.05 4.08
CA THR A 203 6.50 -16.46 2.86
C THR A 203 7.31 -16.30 1.57
N ASN A 204 8.15 -15.27 1.48
CA ASN A 204 8.98 -15.00 0.31
C ASN A 204 10.31 -14.30 0.69
N PRO A 205 11.30 -15.06 1.19
CA PRO A 205 12.61 -14.52 1.56
C PRO A 205 13.41 -13.96 0.38
N GLN A 206 13.12 -14.39 -0.86
CA GLN A 206 13.88 -13.97 -2.04
C GLN A 206 13.64 -12.50 -2.38
N SER A 207 12.40 -12.02 -2.22
CA SER A 207 12.04 -10.61 -2.43
C SER A 207 12.45 -9.70 -1.27
N PHE A 208 12.88 -10.27 -0.14
CA PHE A 208 13.22 -9.51 1.06
C PHE A 208 14.33 -8.49 0.83
N GLU A 209 15.48 -8.89 0.25
CA GLU A 209 16.62 -7.99 0.07
C GLU A 209 16.27 -6.79 -0.82
N HIS A 210 15.49 -7.05 -1.88
CA HIS A 210 15.04 -6.00 -2.79
C HIS A 210 14.10 -5.01 -2.10
N LEU A 211 13.07 -5.51 -1.40
CA LEU A 211 12.14 -4.66 -0.66
C LEU A 211 12.83 -3.90 0.48
N ASN A 212 13.74 -4.53 1.20
CA ASN A 212 14.51 -3.91 2.26
C ASN A 212 15.42 -2.79 1.72
N ALA A 213 16.00 -2.95 0.52
CA ALA A 213 16.76 -1.89 -0.14
C ALA A 213 15.86 -0.69 -0.48
N LEU A 214 14.65 -0.93 -1.00
CA LEU A 214 13.67 0.13 -1.28
C LEU A 214 13.22 0.85 -0.01
N VAL A 215 12.94 0.12 1.07
CA VAL A 215 12.56 0.71 2.37
C VAL A 215 13.69 1.56 2.94
N LYS A 216 14.95 1.12 2.81
CA LYS A 216 16.12 1.95 3.19
C LYS A 216 16.21 3.21 2.34
N GLN A 217 16.01 3.11 1.02
CA GLN A 217 16.02 4.24 0.10
C GLN A 217 14.92 5.27 0.43
N PHE A 218 13.71 4.80 0.72
CA PHE A 218 12.54 5.63 1.04
C PHE A 218 12.20 5.62 2.52
N SER A 219 13.23 5.65 3.38
CA SER A 219 13.06 5.57 4.83
C SER A 219 12.02 6.58 5.33
N PRO A 220 11.06 6.15 6.18
CA PRO A 220 10.04 7.03 6.76
C PRO A 220 10.64 8.31 7.35
N ARG A 221 10.20 9.46 6.85
CA ARG A 221 10.56 10.80 7.35
C ARG A 221 9.33 11.48 7.92
N SER A 222 9.54 12.35 8.91
CA SER A 222 8.45 13.12 9.51
C SER A 222 7.71 13.92 8.43
N PRO A 223 6.39 13.74 8.28
CA PRO A 223 5.61 14.42 7.27
C PRO A 223 5.52 15.93 7.57
N ASP A 224 5.46 16.76 6.52
CA ASP A 224 5.01 18.14 6.69
C ASP A 224 3.52 18.13 7.06
N TYR A 225 3.13 18.85 8.11
CA TYR A 225 1.72 19.00 8.52
C TYR A 225 0.83 19.48 7.37
N ARG A 226 1.38 20.25 6.42
CA ARG A 226 0.67 20.69 5.21
C ARG A 226 0.22 19.53 4.35
N LEU A 227 1.03 18.47 4.27
CA LEU A 227 0.71 17.26 3.51
C LEU A 227 -0.42 16.49 4.17
N VAL A 228 -0.38 16.33 5.50
CA VAL A 228 -1.45 15.69 6.27
C VAL A 228 -2.76 16.46 6.09
N MET A 229 -2.71 17.78 6.25
CA MET A 229 -3.88 18.64 6.02
C MET A 229 -4.44 18.52 4.60
N ARG A 230 -3.56 18.55 3.59
CA ARG A 230 -3.96 18.42 2.18
C ARG A 230 -4.59 17.05 1.91
N PHE A 231 -4.00 15.97 2.42
CA PHE A 231 -4.56 14.62 2.35
C PHE A 231 -5.98 14.58 2.92
N SER A 232 -6.15 15.03 4.17
CA SER A 232 -7.45 15.00 4.83
C SER A 232 -8.49 15.86 4.11
N GLN A 233 -8.11 17.03 3.58
CA GLN A 233 -9.01 17.87 2.79
C GLN A 233 -9.50 17.17 1.51
N ILE A 234 -8.59 16.54 0.75
CA ILE A 234 -8.96 15.83 -0.49
C ILE A 234 -9.82 14.61 -0.16
N MET A 235 -9.47 13.86 0.89
CA MET A 235 -10.24 12.70 1.35
C MET A 235 -11.67 13.12 1.67
N LEU A 236 -11.86 14.16 2.50
CA LEU A 236 -13.18 14.66 2.88
C LEU A 236 -13.97 15.21 1.68
N ALA A 237 -13.31 15.86 0.72
CA ALA A 237 -13.96 16.33 -0.51
C ALA A 237 -14.51 15.16 -1.36
N ASN A 238 -13.82 14.02 -1.37
CA ASN A 238 -14.26 12.81 -2.08
C ASN A 238 -15.37 12.05 -1.33
N LEU A 239 -15.66 12.37 -0.07
CA LEU A 239 -16.79 11.80 0.67
C LEU A 239 -18.12 12.47 0.34
N GLN A 240 -18.08 13.75 -0.06
CA GLN A 240 -19.27 14.56 -0.30
C GLN A 240 -19.80 14.43 -1.74
N SER A 241 -18.96 13.99 -2.67
CA SER A 241 -19.24 13.99 -4.11
C SER A 241 -19.88 12.68 -4.62
N ARG A 242 -20.31 11.76 -3.75
CA ARG A 242 -20.90 10.46 -4.11
C ARG A 242 -22.09 10.05 -3.24
#